data_AF-X0SUA9-F1
#
_entry.id   AF-X0SUA9-F1
#
_cell.length_a   1.000
_cell.length_b   1.000
_cell.length_c   1.000
_cell.angle_alpha   90.00
_cell.angle_beta   90.00
_cell.angle_gamma   90.00
#
_symmetry.space_group_name_H-M   'P 1'
#
loop_
_entity.id
_entity.type
_entity.pdbx_description
1 polymer ?
#
loop_
_entity_poly.entity_id
_entity_poly.type
_entity_poly.pdbx_seq_one_letter_code
_entity_poly.pdbx_strand_id
1 'polypeptide(L)'
;AMARQIGKSQQEKIALIVIDGLALDQWLVVKNELCEQRPGLQFREHAVFGWIPTITSVSRQALFSGKLPLYFPASINTTAKESYLWVQFWLDQSLSQPQVTYVKGLGDGNIEELKEILDHPQLRVAGLVVDKVDKIMHGMELGTAGMHNQVRQWVLQGYMTRLIDLLHSLRFSVWLTSDHGNIEAEGCGRPAEGAVADLKGERVRVYPDKMLRSKVKEKFPDAVEWPAIGLPEDYLPLLAPDRSAFIHEGKWTVAHGGVSIEEVVVPFIQIEIDPNEEATQREEKK
;
A
#
# COMPACT_ATOMS: atom_id res chain seq x y z
N ALA A 1 3.14 0.75 16.17
CA ALA A 1 4.61 0.76 16.44
C ALA A 1 5.21 2.17 16.36
N MET A 2 5.01 2.87 15.23
CA MET A 2 5.58 4.21 14.98
C MET A 2 5.22 5.27 16.02
N ALA A 3 3.95 5.39 16.43
CA ALA A 3 3.55 6.37 17.46
C ALA A 3 4.27 6.16 18.81
N ARG A 4 4.53 4.90 19.18
CA ARG A 4 5.34 4.61 20.38
C ARG A 4 6.81 5.03 20.20
N GLN A 5 7.35 4.94 18.98
CA GLN A 5 8.70 5.38 18.68
C GLN A 5 8.81 6.91 18.75
N ILE A 6 7.86 7.65 18.15
CA ILE A 6 7.88 9.12 18.14
C ILE A 6 7.83 9.72 19.55
N GLY A 7 7.16 9.02 20.48
CA GLY A 7 7.05 9.42 21.89
C GLY A 7 8.32 9.23 22.72
N LYS A 8 9.33 8.50 22.23
CA LYS A 8 10.57 8.24 22.99
C LYS A 8 11.50 9.47 23.06
N SER A 9 11.52 10.31 22.04
CA SER A 9 12.37 11.50 21.97
C SER A 9 11.76 12.53 21.03
N GLN A 10 11.92 13.81 21.36
CA GLN A 10 11.45 14.93 20.52
C GLN A 10 12.23 15.09 19.21
N GLN A 11 13.41 14.45 19.09
CA GLN A 11 14.25 14.51 17.90
C GLN A 11 13.95 13.39 16.89
N GLU A 12 13.18 12.37 17.29
CA GLU A 12 12.82 11.26 16.40
C GLU A 12 11.99 11.76 15.22
N LYS A 13 12.36 11.31 14.03
CA LYS A 13 11.61 11.48 12.79
C LYS A 13 11.24 10.11 12.21
N ILE A 14 10.04 9.97 11.66
CA ILE A 14 9.52 8.72 11.06
C ILE A 14 9.01 8.97 9.65
N ALA A 15 9.42 8.15 8.71
CA ALA A 15 8.86 8.13 7.37
C ALA A 15 8.21 6.77 7.14
N LEU A 16 6.93 6.77 6.78
CA LEU A 16 6.22 5.58 6.33
C LEU A 16 6.08 5.65 4.81
N ILE A 17 6.77 4.76 4.12
CA ILE A 17 6.60 4.49 2.69
C ILE A 17 5.52 3.43 2.53
N VAL A 18 4.44 3.76 1.83
CA VAL A 18 3.42 2.82 1.40
C VAL A 18 3.61 2.59 -0.09
N ILE A 19 4.00 1.39 -0.49
CA ILE A 19 4.05 1.00 -1.90
C ILE A 19 2.71 0.36 -2.23
N ASP A 20 1.90 1.05 -3.05
CA ASP A 20 0.55 0.63 -3.44
C ASP A 20 0.63 -0.69 -4.22
N GLY A 21 -0.10 -1.71 -3.75
CA GLY A 21 -0.19 -3.02 -4.40
C GLY A 21 1.05 -3.92 -4.29
N LEU A 22 1.98 -3.69 -3.35
CA LEU A 22 3.19 -4.50 -3.20
C LEU A 22 2.93 -5.82 -2.44
N ALA A 23 2.94 -6.93 -3.18
CA ALA A 23 2.90 -8.28 -2.61
C ALA A 23 4.26 -8.71 -2.00
N LEU A 24 4.24 -9.72 -1.13
CA LEU A 24 5.45 -10.20 -0.44
C LEU A 24 6.52 -10.78 -1.36
N ASP A 25 6.12 -11.49 -2.42
CA ASP A 25 7.04 -12.02 -3.42
C ASP A 25 7.73 -10.89 -4.21
N GLN A 26 7.00 -9.81 -4.49
CA GLN A 26 7.52 -8.59 -5.11
C GLN A 26 8.43 -7.83 -4.15
N TRP A 27 8.14 -7.82 -2.84
CA TRP A 27 9.06 -7.29 -1.83
C TRP A 27 10.42 -8.00 -1.86
N LEU A 28 10.46 -9.32 -2.04
CA LEU A 28 11.74 -10.04 -2.16
C LEU A 28 12.54 -9.56 -3.38
N VAL A 29 11.88 -9.26 -4.49
CA VAL A 29 12.53 -8.67 -5.67
C VAL A 29 13.07 -7.28 -5.34
N VAL A 30 12.25 -6.41 -4.72
CA VAL A 30 12.66 -5.07 -4.31
C VAL A 30 13.86 -5.11 -3.37
N LYS A 31 13.81 -5.95 -2.34
CA LYS A 31 14.86 -6.10 -1.34
C LYS A 31 16.18 -6.51 -1.99
N ASN A 32 16.18 -7.52 -2.87
CA ASN A 32 17.39 -7.98 -3.53
C ASN A 32 18.05 -6.86 -4.34
N GLU A 33 17.27 -6.12 -5.12
CA GLU A 33 17.77 -5.00 -5.91
C GLU A 33 18.27 -3.83 -5.04
N LEU A 34 17.60 -3.55 -3.92
CA LEU A 34 18.07 -2.55 -2.94
C LEU A 34 19.40 -2.97 -2.31
N CYS A 35 19.57 -4.24 -1.94
CA CYS A 35 20.83 -4.77 -1.42
C CYS A 35 21.97 -4.67 -2.43
N GLU A 36 21.71 -4.94 -3.71
CA GLU A 36 22.71 -4.84 -4.77
C GLU A 36 23.15 -3.39 -5.00
N GLN A 37 22.20 -2.45 -5.03
CA GLN A 37 22.49 -1.02 -5.22
C GLN A 37 23.09 -0.37 -3.97
N ARG A 38 22.75 -0.86 -2.79
CA ARG A 38 23.12 -0.27 -1.50
C ARG A 38 23.40 -1.36 -0.44
N PRO A 39 24.60 -1.98 -0.46
CA PRO A 39 24.93 -3.12 0.40
C PRO A 39 24.83 -2.86 1.91
N GLY A 40 24.95 -1.60 2.36
CA GLY A 40 24.79 -1.22 3.77
C GLY A 40 23.34 -1.18 4.28
N LEU A 41 22.33 -1.39 3.43
CA LEU A 41 20.94 -1.47 3.89
C LEU A 41 20.67 -2.77 4.66
N GLN A 42 20.07 -2.61 5.83
CA GLN A 42 19.59 -3.70 6.67
C GLN A 42 18.07 -3.63 6.79
N PHE A 43 17.42 -4.80 6.80
CA PHE A 43 15.98 -4.92 6.78
C PHE A 43 15.52 -5.74 7.97
N ARG A 44 14.71 -5.14 8.83
CA ARG A 44 13.96 -5.88 9.86
C ARG A 44 12.57 -6.16 9.33
N GLU A 45 12.36 -7.40 8.93
CA GLU A 45 11.18 -7.82 8.17
C GLU A 45 10.09 -8.37 9.09
N HIS A 46 8.90 -7.79 8.96
CA HIS A 46 7.65 -8.32 9.50
C HIS A 46 6.61 -8.32 8.39
N ALA A 47 5.43 -8.86 8.69
CA ALA A 47 4.27 -8.75 7.84
C ALA A 47 3.06 -8.33 8.66
N VAL A 48 2.10 -7.69 8.00
CA VAL A 48 0.81 -7.31 8.58
C VAL A 48 -0.31 -7.72 7.63
N PHE A 49 -1.53 -7.75 8.15
CA PHE A 49 -2.71 -8.02 7.33
C PHE A 49 -3.29 -6.69 6.79
N GLY A 50 -3.49 -6.63 5.47
CA GLY A 50 -4.35 -5.65 4.82
C GLY A 50 -5.83 -5.92 5.11
N TRP A 51 -6.69 -4.98 4.72
CA TRP A 51 -8.12 -5.14 4.89
C TRP A 51 -8.72 -6.04 3.81
N ILE A 52 -9.80 -6.73 4.14
CA ILE A 52 -10.63 -7.45 3.16
C ILE A 52 -11.93 -6.65 2.98
N PRO A 53 -12.35 -6.34 1.73
CA PRO A 53 -11.64 -6.66 0.49
C PRO A 53 -10.34 -5.86 0.37
N THR A 54 -9.33 -6.43 -0.28
CA THR A 54 -8.00 -5.82 -0.44
C THR A 54 -8.02 -4.72 -1.48
N ILE A 55 -8.77 -3.67 -1.20
CA ILE A 55 -9.02 -2.51 -2.04
C ILE A 55 -8.29 -1.31 -1.45
N THR A 56 -7.56 -0.60 -2.29
CA THR A 56 -6.76 0.57 -1.95
C THR A 56 -7.48 1.55 -1.03
N SER A 57 -8.71 1.96 -1.35
CA SER A 57 -9.46 2.94 -0.55
C SER A 57 -9.92 2.42 0.82
N VAL A 58 -10.13 1.10 0.94
CA VAL A 58 -10.47 0.42 2.20
C VAL A 58 -9.23 0.32 3.07
N SER A 59 -8.12 -0.17 2.52
CA SER A 59 -6.87 -0.39 3.25
C SER A 59 -6.18 0.92 3.64
N ARG A 60 -6.00 1.88 2.71
CA ARG A 60 -5.18 3.08 2.96
C ARG A 60 -5.80 4.03 3.96
N GLN A 61 -7.12 4.26 3.94
CA GLN A 61 -7.75 5.10 4.96
C GLN A 61 -7.60 4.51 6.35
N ALA A 62 -7.74 3.18 6.48
CA ALA A 62 -7.50 2.49 7.74
C ALA A 62 -6.02 2.57 8.18
N LEU A 63 -5.09 2.36 7.24
CA LEU A 63 -3.65 2.47 7.46
C LEU A 63 -3.25 3.86 7.98
N PHE A 64 -3.70 4.93 7.33
CA PHE A 64 -3.32 6.30 7.67
C PHE A 64 -4.04 6.86 8.90
N SER A 65 -5.19 6.29 9.28
CA SER A 65 -5.95 6.72 10.46
C SER A 65 -5.73 5.86 11.70
N GLY A 66 -5.22 4.64 11.55
CA GLY A 66 -5.20 3.62 12.60
C GLY A 66 -6.59 3.14 13.04
N LYS A 67 -7.65 3.40 12.26
CA LYS A 67 -9.04 3.02 12.56
C LYS A 67 -9.56 1.98 11.57
N LEU A 68 -10.64 1.28 11.94
CA LEU A 68 -11.31 0.32 11.06
C LEU A 68 -12.03 1.02 9.88
N PRO A 69 -12.17 0.38 8.71
CA PRO A 69 -12.91 0.92 7.57
C PRO A 69 -14.36 1.34 7.87
N LEU A 70 -15.00 0.68 8.84
CA LEU A 70 -16.34 1.02 9.37
C LEU A 70 -16.49 2.50 9.73
N TYR A 71 -15.40 3.19 10.10
CA TYR A 71 -15.44 4.60 10.47
C TYR A 71 -15.40 5.57 9.28
N PHE A 72 -15.37 5.06 8.04
CA PHE A 72 -15.27 5.87 6.82
C PHE A 72 -16.42 5.64 5.82
N PRO A 73 -17.69 5.49 6.24
CA PRO A 73 -18.78 5.14 5.31
C PRO A 73 -18.92 6.15 4.16
N ALA A 74 -18.76 7.44 4.44
CA ALA A 74 -18.87 8.50 3.43
C ALA A 74 -17.69 8.59 2.45
N SER A 75 -16.57 7.93 2.72
CA SER A 75 -15.35 8.03 1.91
C SER A 75 -14.71 6.69 1.55
N ILE A 76 -15.30 5.56 1.93
CA ILE A 76 -14.72 4.21 1.75
C ILE A 76 -14.39 3.86 0.30
N ASN A 77 -15.08 4.47 -0.67
CA ASN A 77 -14.85 4.27 -2.11
C ASN A 77 -13.79 5.21 -2.71
N THR A 78 -13.11 6.03 -1.89
CA THR A 78 -12.14 7.03 -2.39
C THR A 78 -10.93 7.12 -1.48
N THR A 79 -9.86 7.73 -2.00
CA THR A 79 -8.60 7.95 -1.27
C THR A 79 -8.45 9.42 -0.87
N ALA A 80 -9.51 10.21 -1.03
CA ALA A 80 -9.49 11.67 -0.91
C ALA A 80 -9.26 12.15 0.54
N LYS A 81 -9.54 11.32 1.54
CA LYS A 81 -9.41 11.67 2.96
C LYS A 81 -8.09 11.23 3.58
N GLU A 82 -7.22 10.51 2.88
CA GLU A 82 -5.98 9.93 3.44
C GLU A 82 -5.05 10.98 4.06
N SER A 83 -4.76 12.08 3.34
CA SER A 83 -3.93 13.17 3.86
C SER A 83 -4.50 13.77 5.14
N TYR A 84 -5.82 14.02 5.17
CA TYR A 84 -6.50 14.53 6.35
C TYR A 84 -6.44 13.54 7.52
N LEU A 85 -6.70 12.26 7.27
CA LEU A 85 -6.69 11.21 8.28
C LEU A 85 -5.30 10.99 8.88
N TRP A 86 -4.25 11.04 8.04
CA TRP A 86 -2.87 10.97 8.49
C TRP A 86 -2.50 12.12 9.42
N VAL A 87 -2.83 13.36 9.01
CA VAL A 87 -2.58 14.54 9.84
C VAL A 87 -3.34 14.41 11.15
N GLN A 88 -4.63 14.07 11.11
CA GLN A 88 -5.45 13.93 12.32
C GLN A 88 -4.90 12.88 13.28
N PHE A 89 -4.50 11.71 12.78
CA PHE A 89 -3.91 10.65 13.60
C PHE A 89 -2.71 11.17 14.39
N TRP A 90 -1.80 11.91 13.74
CA TRP A 90 -0.61 12.43 14.40
C TRP A 90 -0.86 13.62 15.31
N LEU A 91 -1.87 14.46 15.02
CA LEU A 91 -2.34 15.47 15.95
C LEU A 91 -2.88 14.82 17.25
N ASP A 92 -3.62 13.72 17.12
CA ASP A 92 -4.10 12.93 18.28
C ASP A 92 -2.93 12.30 19.06
N GLN A 93 -1.76 12.12 18.43
CA GLN A 93 -0.51 11.72 19.07
C GLN A 93 0.34 12.91 19.58
N SER A 94 -0.27 14.08 19.81
CA SER A 94 0.37 15.30 20.35
C SER A 94 1.43 15.94 19.44
N LEU A 95 1.42 15.65 18.13
CA LEU A 95 2.17 16.44 17.17
C LEU A 95 1.36 17.67 16.74
N SER A 96 2.04 18.67 16.17
CA SER A 96 1.40 19.81 15.52
C SER A 96 1.46 19.70 13.99
N GLN A 97 0.60 20.43 13.29
CA GLN A 97 0.47 20.34 11.83
C GLN A 97 1.79 20.56 11.06
N PRO A 98 2.68 21.51 11.43
CA PRO A 98 3.99 21.66 10.77
C PRO A 98 4.95 20.47 10.95
N GLN A 99 4.63 19.54 11.85
CA GLN A 99 5.44 18.36 12.14
C GLN A 99 5.00 17.14 11.33
N VAL A 100 3.96 17.26 10.51
CA VAL A 100 3.35 16.14 9.78
C VAL A 100 3.22 16.51 8.30
N THR A 101 3.70 15.63 7.43
CA THR A 101 3.47 15.74 5.98
C THR A 101 2.92 14.45 5.41
N TYR A 102 2.20 14.57 4.30
CA TYR A 102 1.71 13.48 3.49
C TYR A 102 1.94 13.82 2.02
N VAL A 103 2.55 12.89 1.27
CA VAL A 103 2.81 13.02 -0.16
C VAL A 103 2.40 11.73 -0.85
N LYS A 104 1.68 11.85 -1.96
CA LYS A 104 1.27 10.72 -2.81
C LYS A 104 1.65 10.95 -4.26
N GLY A 105 1.57 9.91 -5.09
CA GLY A 105 1.98 10.02 -6.49
C GLY A 105 3.48 9.85 -6.70
N LEU A 106 4.19 9.24 -5.74
CA LEU A 106 5.61 8.97 -5.84
C LEU A 106 5.87 7.73 -6.71
N GLY A 107 7.12 7.54 -7.13
CA GLY A 107 7.58 6.35 -7.87
C GLY A 107 8.34 6.61 -9.17
N ASP A 108 8.12 7.78 -9.80
CA ASP A 108 8.74 8.19 -11.08
C ASP A 108 9.31 9.61 -11.07
N GLY A 109 9.15 10.32 -9.96
CA GLY A 109 9.34 11.76 -9.88
C GLY A 109 10.77 12.20 -9.57
N ASN A 110 10.97 13.51 -9.61
CA ASN A 110 12.18 14.16 -9.13
C ASN A 110 12.21 14.15 -7.59
N ILE A 111 13.28 13.63 -7.02
CA ILE A 111 13.48 13.54 -5.57
C ILE A 111 13.76 14.92 -4.95
N GLU A 112 14.25 15.89 -5.72
CA GLU A 112 14.56 17.22 -5.21
C GLU A 112 13.30 17.97 -4.72
N GLU A 113 12.18 17.87 -5.42
CA GLU A 113 10.90 18.45 -4.98
C GLU A 113 10.45 17.85 -3.64
N LEU A 114 10.67 16.54 -3.47
CA LEU A 114 10.35 15.86 -2.22
C LEU A 114 11.30 16.28 -1.09
N LYS A 115 12.58 16.52 -1.39
CA LYS A 115 13.56 17.00 -0.42
C LYS A 115 13.18 18.37 0.15
N GLU A 116 12.69 19.29 -0.67
CA GLU A 116 12.22 20.60 -0.20
C GLU A 116 11.10 20.48 0.86
N ILE A 117 10.21 19.50 0.69
CA ILE A 117 9.13 19.21 1.65
C ILE A 117 9.69 18.55 2.92
N LEU A 118 10.62 17.60 2.75
CA LEU A 118 11.13 16.76 3.84
C LEU A 118 12.18 17.44 4.72
N ASP A 119 12.89 18.46 4.21
CA ASP A 119 13.93 19.19 4.94
C ASP A 119 13.37 20.29 5.88
N HIS A 120 12.05 20.34 6.05
CA HIS A 120 11.43 21.30 6.96
C HIS A 120 11.88 21.05 8.42
N PRO A 121 12.41 22.06 9.15
CA PRO A 121 13.04 21.85 10.47
C PRO A 121 12.13 21.25 11.53
N GLN A 122 10.83 21.54 11.47
CA GLN A 122 9.85 21.03 12.43
C GLN A 122 9.31 19.65 12.05
N LEU A 123 9.56 19.18 10.82
CA LEU A 123 8.97 17.94 10.33
C LEU A 123 9.46 16.75 11.15
N ARG A 124 8.51 15.94 11.63
CA ARG A 124 8.77 14.74 12.42
C ARG A 124 8.19 13.50 11.77
N VAL A 125 7.08 13.60 11.04
CA VAL A 125 6.44 12.44 10.45
C VAL A 125 6.04 12.68 9.00
N ALA A 126 6.43 11.75 8.12
CA ALA A 126 6.08 11.77 6.71
C ALA A 126 5.33 10.48 6.32
N GLY A 127 4.17 10.63 5.68
CA GLY A 127 3.46 9.55 4.99
C GLY A 127 3.70 9.68 3.48
N LEU A 128 4.27 8.66 2.85
CA LEU A 128 4.74 8.72 1.47
C LEU A 128 4.12 7.57 0.68
N VAL A 129 3.32 7.86 -0.35
CA VAL A 129 2.66 6.84 -1.17
C VAL A 129 3.32 6.74 -2.54
N VAL A 130 3.82 5.54 -2.84
CA VAL A 130 4.47 5.16 -4.10
C VAL A 130 3.51 4.28 -4.89
N ASP A 131 3.01 4.79 -6.02
CA ASP A 131 1.91 4.15 -6.78
C ASP A 131 2.41 3.18 -7.86
N LYS A 132 3.74 2.99 -7.97
CA LYS A 132 4.33 2.37 -9.15
C LYS A 132 3.93 0.91 -9.33
N VAL A 133 3.93 0.12 -8.25
CA VAL A 133 3.68 -1.33 -8.35
C VAL A 133 2.23 -1.59 -8.75
N ASP A 134 1.27 -0.88 -8.17
CA ASP A 134 -0.13 -0.91 -8.58
C ASP A 134 -0.33 -0.52 -10.07
N LYS A 135 0.35 0.54 -10.54
CA LYS A 135 0.31 0.93 -11.97
C LYS A 135 0.89 -0.15 -12.89
N ILE A 136 1.96 -0.84 -12.46
CA ILE A 136 2.54 -1.99 -13.19
C ILE A 136 1.53 -3.14 -13.24
N MET A 137 0.90 -3.46 -12.11
CA MET A 137 -0.10 -4.51 -11.98
C MET A 137 -1.28 -4.29 -12.93
N HIS A 138 -1.88 -3.09 -12.93
CA HIS A 138 -3.02 -2.79 -13.80
C HIS A 138 -2.69 -2.81 -15.31
N GLY A 139 -1.41 -2.73 -15.67
CA GLY A 139 -0.94 -2.87 -17.06
C GLY A 139 -0.31 -4.23 -17.36
N MET A 140 -0.44 -5.22 -16.47
CA MET A 140 0.31 -6.46 -16.58
C MET A 140 -0.34 -7.48 -17.53
N GLU A 141 0.41 -7.89 -18.55
CA GLU A 141 0.00 -8.90 -19.55
C GLU A 141 0.71 -10.25 -19.38
N LEU A 142 1.83 -10.28 -18.64
CA LEU A 142 2.71 -11.45 -18.51
C LEU A 142 2.61 -12.14 -17.14
N GLY A 143 1.49 -11.93 -16.44
CA GLY A 143 1.21 -12.57 -15.15
C GLY A 143 2.23 -12.22 -14.06
N THR A 144 2.37 -13.12 -13.08
CA THR A 144 3.30 -12.93 -11.95
C THR A 144 4.76 -12.81 -12.39
N ALA A 145 5.18 -13.55 -13.43
CA ALA A 145 6.54 -13.44 -13.96
C ALA A 145 6.81 -12.04 -14.54
N GLY A 146 5.82 -11.47 -15.23
CA GLY A 146 5.85 -10.09 -15.71
C GLY A 146 5.95 -9.08 -14.57
N MET A 147 5.19 -9.28 -13.48
CA MET A 147 5.27 -8.44 -12.28
C MET A 147 6.70 -8.41 -11.72
N HIS A 148 7.31 -9.58 -11.48
CA HIS A 148 8.66 -9.65 -10.93
C HIS A 148 9.68 -8.91 -11.80
N ASN A 149 9.59 -9.08 -13.12
CA ASN A 149 10.49 -8.41 -14.05
C ASN A 149 10.30 -6.88 -14.04
N GLN A 150 9.06 -6.39 -14.15
CA GLN A 150 8.81 -4.95 -14.20
C GLN A 150 9.11 -4.25 -12.87
N VAL A 151 8.77 -4.87 -11.73
CA VAL A 151 9.13 -4.35 -10.39
C VAL A 151 10.65 -4.29 -10.24
N ARG A 152 11.37 -5.34 -10.67
CA ARG A 152 12.84 -5.33 -10.70
C ARG A 152 13.39 -4.17 -11.50
N GLN A 153 12.92 -4.00 -12.74
CA GLN A 153 13.38 -2.93 -13.63
C GLN A 153 13.08 -1.55 -13.05
N TRP A 154 11.95 -1.37 -12.36
CA TRP A 154 11.65 -0.13 -11.68
C TRP A 154 12.64 0.17 -10.54
N VAL A 155 12.94 -0.81 -9.68
CA VAL A 155 13.91 -0.60 -8.59
C VAL A 155 15.31 -0.33 -9.13
N LEU A 156 15.71 -0.99 -10.23
CA LEU A 156 16.97 -0.75 -10.95
C LEU A 156 17.15 0.70 -11.42
N GLN A 157 16.07 1.45 -11.65
CA GLN A 157 16.16 2.88 -12.00
C GLN A 157 16.60 3.76 -10.79
N GLY A 158 16.69 3.17 -9.61
CA GLY A 158 17.28 3.76 -8.40
C GLY A 158 16.41 4.78 -7.68
N TYR A 159 15.13 4.96 -8.08
CA TYR A 159 14.22 5.88 -7.39
C TYR A 159 14.07 5.50 -5.91
N MET A 160 13.82 4.22 -5.62
CA MET A 160 13.66 3.73 -4.26
C MET A 160 14.93 3.89 -3.42
N THR A 161 16.10 3.56 -3.97
CA THR A 161 17.38 3.73 -3.28
C THR A 161 17.64 5.18 -2.93
N ARG A 162 17.47 6.11 -3.89
CA ARG A 162 17.63 7.55 -3.64
C ARG A 162 16.61 8.09 -2.63
N LEU A 163 15.37 7.59 -2.63
CA LEU A 163 14.35 7.96 -1.64
C LEU A 163 14.77 7.53 -0.23
N ILE A 164 15.22 6.29 -0.08
CA ILE A 164 15.69 5.74 1.20
C ILE A 164 16.92 6.51 1.69
N ASP A 165 17.90 6.76 0.82
CA ASP A 165 19.09 7.55 1.14
C ASP A 165 18.74 8.97 1.57
N LEU A 166 17.82 9.64 0.86
CA LEU A 166 17.33 10.98 1.25
C LEU A 166 16.75 10.95 2.67
N LEU A 167 15.84 10.01 2.95
CA LEU A 167 15.18 9.90 4.25
C LEU A 167 16.18 9.67 5.39
N HIS A 168 17.14 8.76 5.20
CA HIS A 168 18.19 8.53 6.19
C HIS A 168 19.11 9.74 6.37
N SER A 169 19.45 10.45 5.28
CA SER A 169 20.26 11.67 5.36
C SER A 169 19.57 12.77 6.18
N LEU A 170 18.24 12.82 6.15
CA LEU A 170 17.39 13.71 6.93
C LEU A 170 17.02 13.14 8.32
N ARG A 171 17.65 12.03 8.72
CA ARG A 171 17.52 11.36 10.02
C ARG A 171 16.14 10.77 10.30
N PHE A 172 15.41 10.39 9.25
CA PHE A 172 14.18 9.60 9.41
C PHE A 172 14.52 8.14 9.75
N SER A 173 13.75 7.58 10.69
CA SER A 173 13.53 6.14 10.76
C SER A 173 12.56 5.73 9.66
N VAL A 174 13.01 4.85 8.77
CA VAL A 174 12.27 4.49 7.56
C VAL A 174 11.49 3.19 7.79
N TRP A 175 10.19 3.27 7.56
CA TRP A 175 9.27 2.14 7.56
C TRP A 175 8.69 1.98 6.16
N LEU A 176 8.53 0.74 5.71
CA LEU A 176 7.92 0.40 4.43
C LEU A 176 6.77 -0.59 4.66
N THR A 177 5.65 -0.37 3.97
CA THR A 177 4.51 -1.29 3.97
C THR A 177 3.82 -1.28 2.62
N SER A 178 2.83 -2.16 2.48
CA SER A 178 1.80 -2.04 1.44
C SER A 178 0.41 -1.97 2.05
N ASP A 179 -0.57 -1.61 1.24
CA ASP A 179 -1.99 -1.59 1.55
C ASP A 179 -2.71 -2.88 1.12
N HIS A 180 -2.22 -3.52 0.06
CA HIS A 180 -2.57 -4.87 -0.36
C HIS A 180 -1.47 -5.47 -1.26
N GLY A 181 -1.47 -6.79 -1.40
CA GLY A 181 -0.75 -7.45 -2.48
C GLY A 181 -1.64 -7.66 -3.71
N ASN A 182 -1.26 -8.62 -4.55
CA ASN A 182 -1.95 -8.95 -5.79
C ASN A 182 -1.66 -10.40 -6.18
N ILE A 183 -2.51 -10.98 -7.04
CA ILE A 183 -2.28 -12.29 -7.62
C ILE A 183 -2.64 -12.33 -9.09
N GLU A 184 -1.97 -13.23 -9.83
CA GLU A 184 -2.47 -13.70 -11.11
C GLU A 184 -3.73 -14.54 -10.92
N ALA A 185 -4.78 -14.20 -11.67
CA ALA A 185 -6.11 -14.77 -11.57
C ALA A 185 -6.74 -15.06 -12.94
N GLU A 186 -7.51 -16.14 -13.02
CA GLU A 186 -8.24 -16.56 -14.22
C GLU A 186 -9.70 -16.07 -14.20
N GLY A 187 -10.23 -15.70 -15.36
CA GLY A 187 -11.62 -15.26 -15.51
C GLY A 187 -12.63 -16.34 -15.17
N CYS A 188 -13.58 -16.02 -14.28
CA CYS A 188 -14.73 -16.85 -13.95
C CYS A 188 -16.05 -16.30 -14.51
N GLY A 189 -15.98 -15.43 -15.52
CA GLY A 189 -17.12 -14.74 -16.10
C GLY A 189 -17.32 -13.33 -15.54
N ARG A 190 -17.91 -12.45 -16.36
CA ARG A 190 -18.13 -11.04 -16.03
C ARG A 190 -19.59 -10.80 -15.62
N PRO A 191 -19.86 -10.40 -14.36
CA PRO A 191 -21.21 -10.02 -13.95
C PRO A 191 -21.80 -8.88 -14.79
N ALA A 192 -23.05 -9.04 -15.24
CA ALA A 192 -23.80 -8.02 -15.99
C ALA A 192 -24.55 -7.07 -15.03
N GLU A 193 -23.80 -6.16 -14.40
CA GLU A 193 -24.29 -5.39 -13.23
C GLU A 193 -24.72 -3.96 -13.56
N GLY A 194 -24.50 -3.45 -14.78
CA GLY A 194 -24.83 -2.06 -15.11
C GLY A 194 -24.23 -1.07 -14.10
N ALA A 195 -24.99 -0.06 -13.66
CA ALA A 195 -24.58 0.92 -12.65
C ALA A 195 -24.87 0.49 -11.19
N VAL A 196 -25.20 -0.77 -10.96
CA VAL A 196 -25.77 -1.26 -9.69
C VAL A 196 -24.71 -1.61 -8.63
N ALA A 197 -23.48 -1.85 -9.06
CA ALA A 197 -22.34 -2.05 -8.17
C ALA A 197 -21.66 -0.70 -7.89
N ASP A 198 -21.43 -0.40 -6.60
CA ASP A 198 -20.72 0.80 -6.15
C ASP A 198 -19.24 0.74 -6.52
N LEU A 199 -18.67 -0.47 -6.54
CA LEU A 199 -17.30 -0.74 -6.96
C LEU A 199 -17.22 -2.01 -7.80
N LYS A 200 -16.39 -1.96 -8.85
CA LYS A 200 -16.21 -3.02 -9.86
C LYS A 200 -14.74 -3.41 -10.05
N GLY A 201 -14.07 -3.81 -8.96
CA GLY A 201 -12.68 -4.29 -9.01
C GLY A 201 -12.63 -5.71 -9.55
N GLU A 202 -11.57 -6.12 -10.24
CA GLU A 202 -11.57 -7.39 -10.98
C GLU A 202 -11.79 -8.63 -10.08
N ARG A 203 -11.37 -8.59 -8.81
CA ARG A 203 -11.59 -9.68 -7.84
C ARG A 203 -12.69 -9.40 -6.81
N VAL A 204 -13.37 -8.24 -6.88
CA VAL A 204 -14.46 -7.89 -5.95
C VAL A 204 -15.52 -6.99 -6.58
N ARG A 205 -16.78 -7.28 -6.26
CA ARG A 205 -17.92 -6.41 -6.51
C ARG A 205 -18.49 -5.93 -5.18
N VAL A 206 -18.84 -4.66 -5.07
CA VAL A 206 -19.46 -4.10 -3.86
C VAL A 206 -20.86 -3.62 -4.20
N TYR A 207 -21.83 -3.97 -3.36
CA TYR A 207 -23.22 -3.58 -3.53
C TYR A 207 -23.73 -2.86 -2.28
N PRO A 208 -24.72 -1.96 -2.46
CA PRO A 208 -25.34 -1.24 -1.35
C PRO A 208 -26.38 -2.07 -0.59
N ASP A 209 -26.89 -3.16 -1.19
CA ASP A 209 -27.87 -4.02 -0.54
C ASP A 209 -27.69 -5.52 -0.84
N LYS A 210 -28.20 -6.35 0.09
CA LYS A 210 -28.06 -7.80 0.07
C LYS A 210 -28.80 -8.46 -1.10
N MET A 211 -29.91 -7.88 -1.56
CA MET A 211 -30.68 -8.45 -2.67
C MET A 211 -29.92 -8.33 -3.98
N LEU A 212 -29.27 -7.18 -4.22
CA LEU A 212 -28.41 -6.98 -5.38
C LEU A 212 -27.22 -7.94 -5.37
N ARG A 213 -26.54 -8.05 -4.23
CA ARG A 213 -25.43 -8.99 -4.07
C ARG A 213 -25.86 -10.44 -4.31
N SER A 214 -26.97 -10.85 -3.71
CA SER A 214 -27.50 -12.23 -3.81
C SER A 214 -27.84 -12.60 -5.25
N LYS A 215 -28.44 -11.67 -6.02
CA LYS A 215 -28.72 -11.90 -7.45
C LYS A 215 -27.49 -12.18 -8.29
N VAL A 216 -26.34 -11.59 -7.95
CA VAL A 216 -25.08 -11.88 -8.63
C VAL A 216 -24.48 -13.18 -8.11
N LYS A 217 -24.51 -13.43 -6.80
CA LYS A 217 -24.11 -14.71 -6.19
C LYS A 217 -24.85 -15.92 -6.79
N GLU A 218 -26.14 -15.81 -7.11
CA GLU A 218 -26.91 -16.87 -7.79
C GLU A 218 -26.32 -17.25 -9.16
N LYS A 219 -25.74 -16.28 -9.88
CA LYS A 219 -25.08 -16.50 -11.19
C LYS A 219 -23.63 -16.95 -11.06
N PHE A 220 -22.99 -16.63 -9.94
CA PHE A 220 -21.61 -16.97 -9.62
C PHE A 220 -21.58 -17.75 -8.29
N PRO A 221 -22.03 -19.02 -8.28
CA PRO A 221 -22.28 -19.78 -7.05
C PRO A 221 -21.02 -20.03 -6.22
N ASP A 222 -19.83 -19.91 -6.80
CA ASP A 222 -18.56 -20.06 -6.08
C ASP A 222 -18.06 -18.74 -5.46
N ALA A 223 -18.57 -17.59 -5.92
CA ALA A 223 -18.17 -16.27 -5.40
C ALA A 223 -18.45 -16.14 -3.89
N VAL A 224 -17.56 -15.51 -3.14
CA VAL A 224 -17.66 -15.45 -1.68
C VAL A 224 -18.42 -14.20 -1.25
N GLU A 225 -19.55 -14.39 -0.57
CA GLU A 225 -20.23 -13.29 0.12
C GLU A 225 -19.46 -12.92 1.39
N TRP A 226 -18.63 -11.89 1.31
CA TRP A 226 -17.86 -11.45 2.47
C TRP A 226 -18.80 -10.77 3.49
N PRO A 227 -18.74 -11.13 4.77
CA PRO A 227 -19.49 -10.42 5.79
C PRO A 227 -18.90 -9.01 6.00
N ALA A 228 -19.74 -8.02 6.34
CA ALA A 228 -19.31 -6.65 6.59
C ALA A 228 -18.56 -6.48 7.93
N ILE A 229 -17.55 -7.34 8.19
CA ILE A 229 -16.75 -7.31 9.42
C ILE A 229 -15.76 -6.16 9.33
N GLY A 230 -15.93 -5.15 10.18
CA GLY A 230 -15.09 -3.95 10.17
C GLY A 230 -15.32 -3.04 8.96
N LEU A 231 -16.38 -3.29 8.18
CA LEU A 231 -16.82 -2.50 7.03
C LEU A 231 -18.16 -1.80 7.35
N PRO A 232 -18.51 -0.69 6.67
CA PRO A 232 -19.85 -0.11 6.73
C PRO A 232 -20.95 -1.14 6.41
N GLU A 233 -22.12 -0.98 7.03
CA GLU A 233 -23.24 -1.94 6.88
C GLU A 233 -23.76 -2.04 5.43
N ASP A 234 -23.68 -0.95 4.69
CA ASP A 234 -24.05 -0.81 3.28
C ASP A 234 -22.89 -1.12 2.33
N TYR A 235 -21.74 -1.55 2.85
CA TYR A 235 -20.61 -1.99 2.04
C TYR A 235 -20.60 -3.51 2.00
N LEU A 236 -21.22 -4.12 0.97
CA LEU A 236 -21.41 -5.57 0.87
C LEU A 236 -20.56 -6.16 -0.26
N PRO A 237 -19.35 -6.69 0.04
CA PRO A 237 -18.50 -7.28 -0.97
C PRO A 237 -18.98 -8.66 -1.39
N LEU A 238 -18.83 -8.95 -2.68
CA LEU A 238 -18.86 -10.28 -3.29
C LEU A 238 -17.49 -10.48 -3.94
N LEU A 239 -16.74 -11.45 -3.43
CA LEU A 239 -15.37 -11.71 -3.86
C LEU A 239 -15.36 -12.79 -4.93
N ALA A 240 -14.47 -12.68 -5.91
CA ALA A 240 -14.21 -13.77 -6.81
C ALA A 240 -13.62 -14.96 -6.02
N PRO A 241 -13.99 -16.22 -6.35
CA PRO A 241 -13.47 -17.39 -5.64
C PRO A 241 -11.97 -17.56 -5.89
N ASP A 242 -11.26 -18.12 -4.90
CA ASP A 242 -9.88 -18.60 -5.04
C ASP A 242 -8.97 -17.66 -5.84
N ARG A 243 -8.34 -18.20 -6.90
CA ARG A 243 -7.48 -17.47 -7.84
C ARG A 243 -8.24 -17.06 -9.10
N SER A 244 -9.50 -16.67 -8.96
CA SER A 244 -10.32 -16.22 -10.09
C SER A 244 -10.62 -14.72 -10.08
N ALA A 245 -11.00 -14.16 -11.22
CA ALA A 245 -11.42 -12.77 -11.34
C ALA A 245 -12.73 -12.69 -12.14
N PHE A 246 -13.55 -11.69 -11.84
CA PHE A 246 -14.80 -11.38 -12.54
C PHE A 246 -14.54 -10.70 -13.89
N ILE A 247 -13.78 -11.38 -14.75
CA ILE A 247 -13.44 -11.04 -16.13
C ILE A 247 -13.91 -12.17 -17.05
N HIS A 248 -13.71 -12.03 -18.37
CA HIS A 248 -14.11 -13.06 -19.31
C HIS A 248 -13.39 -14.39 -19.06
N GLU A 249 -14.12 -15.50 -19.13
CA GLU A 249 -13.54 -16.85 -19.00
C GLU A 249 -12.43 -17.08 -20.03
N GLY A 250 -11.40 -17.82 -19.63
CA GLY A 250 -10.21 -18.00 -20.46
C GLY A 250 -9.42 -16.71 -20.70
N LYS A 251 -9.52 -15.72 -19.80
CA LYS A 251 -8.63 -14.57 -19.71
C LYS A 251 -7.91 -14.56 -18.36
N TRP A 252 -6.72 -13.99 -18.36
CA TRP A 252 -5.85 -13.86 -17.20
C TRP A 252 -5.67 -12.39 -16.88
N THR A 253 -5.49 -12.08 -15.61
CA THR A 253 -5.17 -10.74 -15.12
C THR A 253 -4.31 -10.84 -13.87
N VAL A 254 -3.54 -9.81 -13.55
CA VAL A 254 -2.98 -9.63 -12.22
C VAL A 254 -3.84 -8.60 -11.49
N ALA A 255 -4.45 -8.99 -10.40
CA ALA A 255 -5.43 -8.17 -9.72
C ALA A 255 -5.40 -8.35 -8.20
N HIS A 256 -6.13 -7.46 -7.55
CA HIS A 256 -6.36 -7.45 -6.12
C HIS A 256 -7.88 -7.33 -5.84
N GLY A 257 -8.26 -7.50 -4.58
CA GLY A 257 -9.61 -7.27 -4.07
C GLY A 257 -10.20 -8.49 -3.36
N GLY A 258 -9.50 -9.63 -3.40
CA GLY A 258 -9.94 -10.89 -2.82
C GLY A 258 -9.47 -11.12 -1.39
N VAL A 259 -9.28 -12.40 -1.07
CA VAL A 259 -8.90 -12.93 0.26
C VAL A 259 -7.64 -13.79 0.20
N SER A 260 -6.95 -13.83 -0.95
CA SER A 260 -5.75 -14.66 -1.09
C SER A 260 -4.69 -14.20 -0.10
N ILE A 261 -3.89 -15.13 0.41
CA ILE A 261 -2.83 -14.81 1.38
C ILE A 261 -1.85 -13.79 0.79
N GLU A 262 -1.55 -13.91 -0.50
CA GLU A 262 -0.66 -13.01 -1.23
C GLU A 262 -1.26 -11.61 -1.44
N GLU A 263 -2.58 -11.45 -1.34
CA GLU A 263 -3.26 -10.15 -1.36
C GLU A 263 -3.34 -9.54 0.04
N VAL A 264 -3.60 -10.36 1.07
CA VAL A 264 -3.90 -9.89 2.42
C VAL A 264 -2.63 -9.71 3.25
N VAL A 265 -1.63 -10.59 3.13
CA VAL A 265 -0.40 -10.50 3.91
C VAL A 265 0.60 -9.62 3.16
N VAL A 266 0.89 -8.45 3.73
CA VAL A 266 1.73 -7.42 3.13
C VAL A 266 3.00 -7.17 3.94
N PRO A 267 4.10 -6.73 3.30
CA PRO A 267 5.35 -6.42 4.01
C PRO A 267 5.13 -5.31 5.05
N PHE A 268 5.83 -5.40 6.18
CA PHE A 268 5.97 -4.32 7.16
C PHE A 268 7.41 -4.28 7.65
N ILE A 269 8.20 -3.41 7.02
CA ILE A 269 9.65 -3.47 7.07
C ILE A 269 10.18 -2.22 7.74
N GLN A 270 11.14 -2.39 8.64
CA GLN A 270 11.97 -1.29 9.11
C GLN A 270 13.30 -1.35 8.35
N ILE A 271 13.68 -0.23 7.74
CA ILE A 271 14.90 -0.11 6.93
C ILE A 271 15.93 0.69 7.74
N GLU A 272 17.13 0.14 7.87
CA GLU A 272 18.25 0.71 8.61
C GLU A 272 19.50 0.74 7.71
N ILE A 273 20.45 1.63 8.02
CA ILE A 273 21.78 1.66 7.37
C ILE A 273 22.79 1.14 8.39
N ASP A 274 23.77 0.35 7.93
CA ASP A 274 24.89 -0.10 8.76
C ASP A 274 25.56 1.12 9.44
N PRO A 275 25.67 1.13 10.78
CA PRO A 275 26.27 2.23 11.53
C PRO A 275 27.68 2.63 11.05
N ASN A 276 28.46 1.69 10.51
CA ASN A 276 29.82 1.94 10.03
C ASN A 276 29.83 2.72 8.69
N GLU A 277 28.86 2.48 7.81
CA GLU A 277 28.67 3.30 6.62
C GLU A 277 28.09 4.68 6.95
N GLU A 278 27.23 4.74 7.98
CA GLU A 278 26.61 5.99 8.44
C GLU A 278 27.66 6.98 9.01
N ALA A 279 28.71 6.47 9.67
CA ALA A 279 29.82 7.28 10.18
C ALA A 279 30.69 7.85 9.05
N THR A 280 31.00 7.05 8.03
CA THR A 280 31.82 7.45 6.87
C THR A 280 31.14 8.57 6.07
N GLN A 281 29.83 8.47 5.83
CA GLN A 281 29.06 9.52 5.14
C GLN A 281 28.91 10.82 5.94
N ARG A 282 29.04 10.76 7.28
CA ARG A 282 29.03 11.95 8.15
C ARG A 282 30.35 12.70 8.12
N GLU A 283 31.46 12.03 7.82
CA GLU A 283 32.79 12.66 7.69
C GLU A 283 32.97 13.32 6.32
N GLU A 284 32.43 12.73 5.24
CA GLU A 284 32.51 13.30 3.88
C GLU A 284 31.62 14.54 3.65
N LYS A 285 30.61 14.76 4.52
CA LYS A 285 29.68 15.92 4.46
C LYS A 285 30.03 17.05 5.43
N LYS A 286 31.13 16.95 6.17
CA LYS A 286 31.68 18.03 7.04
C LYS A 286 32.83 18.74 6.35
#